data_AF-A0A7L9C3I4-F1
#
_entry.id   AF-A0A7L9C3I4-F1
#
_cell.length_a   1.000
_cell.length_b   1.000
_cell.length_c   1.000
_cell.angle_alpha   90.00
_cell.angle_beta   90.00
_cell.angle_gamma   90.00
#
_symmetry.space_group_name_H-M   'P 1'
#
loop_
_entity.id
_entity.type
_entity.pdbx_description
1 polymer ?
#
loop_
_entity_poly.entity_id
_entity_poly.type
_entity_poly.pdbx_seq_one_letter_code
_entity_poly.pdbx_strand_id
1 'polypeptide(L)'
;MSLRRTCALTAVLDSDTLRLDIDGQATLIRLMDVHPPRARAGGSQPATAAGRRTLRWLREVIFKGVEEVQIEFYPDAPPVSNSGKRLAHVFVRGEHLNERMVREGFSPYFQKYGHSLHHHHALQSAEMWARYEGVGIWSELGSAAHYGALKRYWELRAGQVNGFRIARHLGEEILGARSHYDDILERARANAHAILFAEAARAYHLADGSMLLQLGSPQQAMSAVFPPRAHAIGAFVEREFVGDGKLNYLYFSGRMHLADGQPQIVIDGLEQISTTPLKSA
;
A
#
# COMPACT_ATOMS: atom_id res chain seq x y z
N MET A 1 -0.84 -23.26 -1.00
CA MET A 1 0.25 -23.31 0.00
C MET A 1 1.17 -22.14 -0.27
N SER A 2 1.41 -21.29 0.72
CA SER A 2 2.43 -20.24 0.61
C SER A 2 3.80 -20.89 0.53
N LEU A 3 4.48 -20.70 -0.61
CA LEU A 3 5.83 -21.22 -0.83
C LEU A 3 6.81 -20.22 -0.24
N ARG A 4 7.28 -20.53 0.98
CA ARG A 4 8.43 -19.84 1.56
C ARG A 4 9.68 -20.21 0.78
N ARG A 5 10.52 -19.22 0.54
CA ARG A 5 11.77 -19.37 -0.18
C ARG A 5 12.94 -18.92 0.68
N THR A 6 13.98 -19.74 0.77
CA THR A 6 15.23 -19.36 1.46
C THR A 6 16.06 -18.45 0.55
N CYS A 7 16.60 -17.37 1.14
CA CYS A 7 17.41 -16.37 0.44
C CYS A 7 18.54 -15.89 1.36
N ALA A 8 19.70 -15.59 0.79
CA ALA A 8 20.83 -15.08 1.57
C ALA A 8 20.57 -13.63 2.01
N LEU A 9 20.82 -13.33 3.28
CA LEU A 9 20.75 -11.99 3.83
C LEU A 9 22.07 -11.27 3.58
N THR A 10 22.05 -10.21 2.80
CA THR A 10 23.27 -9.43 2.48
C THR A 10 23.38 -8.14 3.29
N ALA A 11 22.25 -7.55 3.73
CA ALA A 11 22.26 -6.37 4.59
C ALA A 11 20.90 -6.10 5.27
N VAL A 12 20.97 -5.53 6.48
CA VAL A 12 19.85 -4.86 7.17
C VAL A 12 20.00 -3.34 6.99
N LEU A 13 19.22 -2.76 6.09
CA LEU A 13 19.45 -1.38 5.61
C LEU A 13 18.72 -0.33 6.45
N ASP A 14 17.49 -0.61 6.87
CA ASP A 14 16.65 0.29 7.68
C ASP A 14 15.70 -0.52 8.58
N SER A 15 14.87 0.14 9.38
CA SER A 15 13.90 -0.47 10.30
C SER A 15 12.84 -1.31 9.59
N ASP A 16 12.68 -1.19 8.27
CA ASP A 16 11.71 -1.93 7.46
C ASP A 16 12.27 -2.50 6.15
N THR A 17 13.58 -2.35 5.90
CA THR A 17 14.19 -2.65 4.60
C THR A 17 15.42 -3.55 4.76
N LEU A 18 15.37 -4.68 4.06
CA LEU A 18 16.47 -5.64 3.94
C LEU A 18 17.00 -5.65 2.50
N ARG A 19 18.23 -6.14 2.33
CA ARG A 19 18.76 -6.55 1.03
C ARG A 19 19.07 -8.03 1.06
N LEU A 20 18.44 -8.77 0.16
CA LEU A 20 18.63 -10.21 0.02
C LEU A 20 19.26 -10.52 -1.33
N ASP A 21 19.98 -11.63 -1.41
CA ASP A 21 20.30 -12.26 -2.69
C ASP A 21 19.16 -13.22 -3.05
N ILE A 22 18.52 -12.98 -4.19
CA ILE A 22 17.47 -13.82 -4.76
C ILE A 22 17.89 -14.16 -6.19
N ASP A 23 18.21 -15.43 -6.45
CA ASP A 23 18.69 -15.91 -7.77
C ASP A 23 19.96 -15.20 -8.28
N GLY A 24 20.90 -14.86 -7.40
CA GLY A 24 22.12 -14.14 -7.76
C GLY A 24 21.89 -12.64 -7.98
N GLN A 25 20.71 -12.12 -7.64
CA GLN A 25 20.34 -10.71 -7.79
C GLN A 25 20.13 -10.04 -6.44
N ALA A 26 20.87 -8.94 -6.22
CA ALA A 26 20.71 -8.10 -5.04
C ALA A 26 19.35 -7.39 -5.05
N THR A 27 18.44 -7.86 -4.19
CA THR A 27 17.03 -7.44 -4.16
C THR A 27 16.71 -6.70 -2.87
N LEU A 28 16.11 -5.51 -2.99
CA LEU A 28 15.59 -4.77 -1.83
C LEU A 28 14.21 -5.29 -1.44
N ILE A 29 14.09 -5.74 -0.20
CA ILE A 29 12.84 -6.20 0.41
C ILE A 29 12.34 -5.16 1.41
N ARG A 30 11.11 -4.70 1.20
CA ARG A 30 10.34 -3.95 2.20
C ARG A 30 9.46 -4.94 2.96
N LEU A 31 9.64 -5.01 4.27
CA LEU A 31 8.85 -5.86 5.16
C LEU A 31 7.36 -5.49 5.02
N MET A 32 6.47 -6.43 4.70
CA MET A 32 5.04 -6.14 4.58
C MET A 32 4.35 -5.90 5.93
N ASP A 33 3.23 -5.19 5.89
CA ASP A 33 2.30 -5.02 7.03
C ASP A 33 2.90 -4.40 8.30
N VAL A 34 4.09 -3.81 8.19
CA VAL A 34 4.77 -3.06 9.25
C VAL A 34 5.07 -1.62 8.82
N HIS A 35 4.97 -0.67 9.74
CA HIS A 35 5.31 0.73 9.58
C HIS A 35 6.10 1.25 10.80
N PRO A 36 7.30 0.70 11.06
CA PRO A 36 8.12 1.13 12.17
C PRO A 36 8.53 2.59 12.00
N PRO A 37 8.78 3.33 13.10
CA PRO A 37 9.40 4.64 13.02
C PRO A 37 10.72 4.60 12.23
N ARG A 38 11.04 5.67 11.49
CA ARG A 38 12.25 5.69 10.65
C ARG A 38 13.52 5.79 11.47
N ALA A 39 14.51 4.95 11.17
CA ALA A 39 15.83 5.04 11.79
C ALA A 39 16.72 6.13 11.17
N ARG A 40 16.43 6.50 9.91
CA ARG A 40 17.17 7.47 9.10
C ARG A 40 16.23 8.53 8.54
N ALA A 41 16.74 9.74 8.32
CA ALA A 41 15.98 10.80 7.68
C ALA A 41 15.76 10.44 6.20
N GLY A 42 14.58 10.71 5.67
CA GLY A 42 14.25 10.42 4.28
C GLY A 42 12.98 11.12 3.83
N GLY A 43 13.05 11.80 2.68
CA GLY A 43 11.98 12.66 2.20
C GLY A 43 11.64 13.74 3.22
N SER A 44 10.36 13.88 3.57
CA SER A 44 9.85 14.88 4.53
C SER A 44 9.86 14.42 6.00
N GLN A 45 10.31 13.21 6.31
CA GLN A 45 10.19 12.66 7.67
C GLN A 45 11.57 12.50 8.34
N PRO A 46 11.72 12.97 9.60
CA PRO A 46 12.97 12.90 10.34
C PRO A 46 13.25 11.49 10.88
N ALA A 47 14.53 11.21 11.16
CA ALA A 47 14.94 10.03 11.92
C ALA A 47 14.45 10.13 13.38
N THR A 48 13.92 9.04 13.94
CA THR A 48 13.43 9.01 15.32
C THR A 48 14.33 8.14 16.21
N ALA A 49 14.31 8.42 17.52
CA ALA A 49 15.00 7.57 18.50
C ALA A 49 14.44 6.14 18.49
N ALA A 50 13.11 6.01 18.41
CA ALA A 50 12.43 4.72 18.29
C ALA A 50 12.88 3.94 17.04
N GLY A 51 12.98 4.59 15.89
CA GLY A 51 13.45 3.92 14.67
C GLY A 51 14.90 3.45 14.78
N ARG A 52 15.77 4.25 15.40
CA ARG A 52 17.15 3.82 15.70
C ARG A 52 17.20 2.63 16.67
N ARG A 53 16.29 2.57 17.65
CA ARG A 53 16.15 1.39 18.53
C ARG A 53 15.72 0.15 17.72
N THR A 54 14.72 0.27 16.85
CA THR A 54 14.28 -0.83 15.98
C THR A 54 15.41 -1.33 15.10
N LEU A 55 16.16 -0.44 14.44
CA LEU A 55 17.28 -0.84 13.58
C LEU A 55 18.40 -1.54 14.35
N ARG A 56 18.71 -1.10 15.58
CA ARG A 56 19.68 -1.81 16.44
C ARG A 56 19.16 -3.18 16.83
N TRP A 57 17.91 -3.30 17.29
CA TRP A 57 17.30 -4.59 17.62
C TRP A 57 17.34 -5.55 16.44
N LEU A 58 16.99 -5.10 15.23
CA LEU A 58 17.10 -5.92 14.02
C LEU A 58 18.54 -6.42 13.80
N ARG A 59 19.55 -5.56 13.92
CA ARG A 59 20.95 -5.93 13.64
C ARG A 59 21.60 -6.78 14.72
N GLU A 60 21.36 -6.44 15.98
CA GLU A 60 22.08 -6.97 17.12
C GLU A 60 21.37 -8.15 17.78
N VAL A 61 20.05 -8.25 17.62
CA VAL A 61 19.22 -9.31 18.23
C VAL A 61 18.71 -10.28 17.16
N ILE A 62 17.99 -9.77 16.16
CA ILE A 62 17.30 -10.63 15.18
C ILE A 62 18.27 -11.24 14.18
N PHE A 63 19.08 -10.41 13.53
CA PHE A 63 19.93 -10.82 12.41
C PHE A 63 21.38 -11.11 12.81
N LYS A 64 21.70 -11.08 14.10
CA LYS A 64 23.05 -11.41 14.56
C LYS A 64 23.36 -12.89 14.28
N GLY A 65 24.37 -13.11 13.44
CA GLY A 65 24.76 -14.44 12.96
C GLY A 65 23.69 -15.11 12.10
N VAL A 66 22.87 -14.34 11.40
CA VAL A 66 21.91 -14.85 10.41
C VAL A 66 22.46 -14.59 9.02
N GLU A 67 22.70 -15.67 8.28
CA GLU A 67 23.18 -15.61 6.89
C GLU A 67 22.02 -15.80 5.89
N GLU A 68 20.95 -16.47 6.31
CA GLU A 68 19.80 -16.76 5.46
C GLU A 68 18.48 -16.48 6.17
N VAL A 69 17.48 -16.11 5.37
CA VAL A 69 16.10 -15.90 5.82
C VAL A 69 15.16 -16.61 4.87
N GLN A 70 13.95 -16.90 5.35
CA GLN A 70 12.88 -17.32 4.46
C GLN A 70 11.99 -16.12 4.15
N ILE A 71 11.58 -15.99 2.89
CA ILE A 71 10.65 -14.96 2.46
C ILE A 71 9.37 -15.56 1.90
N GLU A 72 8.28 -14.84 2.12
CA GLU A 72 6.95 -15.16 1.61
C GLU A 72 6.45 -13.97 0.79
N PHE A 73 6.27 -14.20 -0.52
CA PHE A 73 5.61 -13.26 -1.42
C PHE A 73 4.11 -13.52 -1.46
N TYR A 74 3.35 -12.46 -1.75
CA TYR A 74 1.91 -12.55 -1.99
C TYR A 74 1.64 -12.43 -3.49
N PRO A 75 1.10 -13.48 -4.14
CA PRO A 75 0.74 -13.43 -5.55
C PRO A 75 -0.25 -12.31 -5.87
N ASP A 76 -1.21 -12.07 -4.97
CA ASP A 76 -2.29 -11.09 -5.16
C ASP A 76 -1.97 -9.70 -4.59
N ALA A 77 -0.76 -9.50 -4.04
CA ALA A 77 -0.31 -8.18 -3.60
C ALA A 77 0.42 -7.46 -4.73
N PRO A 78 0.48 -6.11 -4.70
CA PRO A 78 1.35 -5.37 -5.61
C PRO A 78 2.78 -5.92 -5.55
N PRO A 79 3.45 -6.15 -6.69
CA PRO A 79 4.76 -6.79 -6.72
C PRO A 79 5.84 -5.93 -6.04
N VAL A 80 5.63 -4.60 -6.02
CA VAL A 80 6.54 -3.62 -5.45
C VAL A 80 5.82 -2.53 -4.65
N SER A 81 6.53 -1.98 -3.67
CA SER A 81 6.17 -0.77 -2.94
C SER A 81 6.24 0.48 -3.83
N ASN A 82 5.71 1.61 -3.34
CA ASN A 82 5.84 2.92 -4.00
C ASN A 82 7.30 3.40 -4.16
N SER A 83 8.25 2.71 -3.51
CA SER A 83 9.69 2.99 -3.62
C SER A 83 10.43 1.96 -4.47
N GLY A 84 9.71 1.12 -5.23
CA GLY A 84 10.28 0.09 -6.10
C GLY A 84 10.82 -1.16 -5.39
N LYS A 85 10.78 -1.22 -4.06
CA LYS A 85 11.21 -2.40 -3.28
C LYS A 85 10.17 -3.51 -3.37
N ARG A 86 10.61 -4.77 -3.49
CA ARG A 86 9.70 -5.93 -3.43
C ARG A 86 9.11 -6.07 -2.02
N LEU A 87 7.89 -6.54 -1.95
CA LEU A 87 7.12 -6.66 -0.72
C LEU A 87 7.08 -8.13 -0.26
N ALA A 88 7.55 -8.42 0.95
CA ALA A 88 7.54 -9.77 1.50
C ALA A 88 7.33 -9.79 3.01
N HIS A 89 6.77 -10.90 3.51
CA HIS A 89 7.00 -11.31 4.90
C HIS A 89 8.33 -12.04 5.00
N VAL A 90 9.00 -11.86 6.12
CA VAL A 90 10.32 -12.46 6.38
C VAL A 90 10.20 -13.34 7.61
N PHE A 91 10.82 -14.51 7.53
CA PHE A 91 10.96 -15.44 8.63
C PHE A 91 12.43 -15.65 8.93
N VAL A 92 12.78 -15.54 10.20
CA VAL A 92 14.16 -15.65 10.71
C VAL A 92 14.19 -16.80 11.68
N ARG A 93 14.99 -17.84 11.39
CA ARG A 93 15.05 -19.07 12.20
C ARG A 93 13.65 -19.69 12.45
N GLY A 94 12.76 -19.60 11.45
CA GLY A 94 11.39 -20.12 11.51
C GLY A 94 10.35 -19.17 12.11
N GLU A 95 10.77 -18.07 12.76
CA GLU A 95 9.87 -17.10 13.39
C GLU A 95 9.46 -15.99 12.41
N HIS A 96 8.18 -15.58 12.44
CA HIS A 96 7.66 -14.52 11.59
C HIS A 96 8.09 -13.13 12.08
N LEU A 97 9.08 -12.54 11.42
CA LEU A 97 9.67 -11.25 11.84
C LEU A 97 8.63 -10.13 11.85
N ASN A 98 7.77 -10.06 10.84
CA ASN A 98 6.80 -8.99 10.70
C ASN A 98 5.79 -9.00 11.86
N GLU A 99 5.27 -10.16 12.24
CA GLU A 99 4.40 -10.31 13.42
C GLU A 99 5.16 -9.99 14.71
N ARG A 100 6.39 -10.50 14.87
CA ARG A 100 7.23 -10.22 16.04
C ARG A 100 7.46 -8.73 16.24
N MET A 101 7.75 -8.00 15.15
CA MET A 101 7.90 -6.54 15.19
C MET A 101 6.64 -5.83 15.71
N VAL A 102 5.46 -6.34 15.36
CA VAL A 102 4.19 -5.80 15.87
C VAL A 102 4.00 -6.18 17.34
N ARG A 103 4.23 -7.44 17.69
CA ARG A 103 4.05 -7.98 19.04
C ARG A 103 4.94 -7.31 20.09
N GLU A 104 6.18 -7.01 19.73
CA GLU A 104 7.16 -6.33 20.60
C GLU A 104 7.06 -4.79 20.52
N GLY A 105 6.08 -4.26 19.76
CA GLY A 105 5.82 -2.82 19.68
C GLY A 105 6.86 -2.02 18.88
N PHE A 106 7.67 -2.65 18.02
CA PHE A 106 8.57 -1.94 17.11
C PHE A 106 7.84 -1.31 15.92
N SER A 107 6.62 -1.77 15.64
CA SER A 107 5.78 -1.31 14.54
C SER A 107 4.29 -1.46 14.90
N PRO A 108 3.39 -0.60 14.40
CA PRO A 108 1.98 -0.95 14.35
C PRO A 108 1.74 -2.01 13.26
N TYR A 109 0.59 -2.67 13.29
CA TYR A 109 0.09 -3.39 12.13
C TYR A 109 -0.38 -2.39 11.06
N PHE A 110 0.29 -2.41 9.90
CA PHE A 110 0.15 -1.43 8.83
C PHE A 110 -0.77 -1.94 7.71
N GLN A 111 -2.05 -1.60 7.82
CA GLN A 111 -3.12 -2.05 6.91
C GLN A 111 -3.57 -0.99 5.89
N LYS A 112 -2.78 0.08 5.66
CA LYS A 112 -3.15 1.19 4.76
C LYS A 112 -3.53 0.73 3.33
N TYR A 113 -2.99 -0.40 2.89
CA TYR A 113 -3.19 -0.97 1.56
C TYR A 113 -4.01 -2.27 1.57
N GLY A 114 -4.89 -2.44 2.57
CA GLY A 114 -5.70 -3.64 2.75
C GLY A 114 -5.22 -4.50 3.91
N HIS A 115 -6.07 -5.45 4.32
CA HIS A 115 -5.66 -6.47 5.27
C HIS A 115 -4.61 -7.40 4.67
N SER A 116 -3.71 -7.89 5.54
CA SER A 116 -2.79 -8.98 5.21
C SER A 116 -3.58 -10.19 4.72
N LEU A 117 -3.21 -10.78 3.58
CA LEU A 117 -3.99 -11.88 2.99
C LEU A 117 -3.88 -13.16 3.81
N HIS A 118 -2.72 -13.41 4.43
CA HIS A 118 -2.45 -14.65 5.15
C HIS A 118 -2.26 -14.45 6.66
N HIS A 119 -1.87 -13.25 7.10
CA HIS A 119 -1.44 -13.01 8.49
C HIS A 119 -2.29 -11.99 9.24
N HIS A 120 -3.48 -11.65 8.74
CA HIS A 120 -4.31 -10.56 9.32
C HIS A 120 -4.63 -10.77 10.80
N HIS A 121 -5.15 -11.94 11.17
CA HIS A 121 -5.52 -12.23 12.56
C HIS A 121 -4.31 -12.27 13.49
N ALA A 122 -3.20 -12.87 13.05
CA ALA A 122 -1.97 -12.93 13.83
C ALA A 122 -1.41 -11.52 14.10
N LEU A 123 -1.33 -10.67 13.08
CA LEU A 123 -0.87 -9.30 13.19
C LEU A 123 -1.81 -8.42 14.03
N GLN A 124 -3.12 -8.59 13.89
CA GLN A 124 -4.11 -7.89 14.71
C GLN A 124 -3.97 -8.28 16.19
N SER A 125 -3.86 -9.59 16.48
CA SER A 125 -3.67 -10.10 17.84
C SER A 125 -2.35 -9.62 18.45
N ALA A 126 -1.25 -9.70 17.69
CA ALA A 126 0.05 -9.20 18.09
C ALA A 126 0.01 -7.72 18.50
N GLU A 127 -0.69 -6.88 17.73
CA GLU A 127 -0.80 -5.46 18.06
C GLU A 127 -1.68 -5.21 19.28
N MET A 128 -2.78 -5.97 19.43
CA MET A 128 -3.63 -5.87 20.63
C MET A 128 -2.83 -6.16 21.89
N TRP A 129 -2.00 -7.20 21.88
CA TRP A 129 -1.12 -7.51 22.99
C TRP A 129 -0.06 -6.44 23.23
N ALA A 130 0.59 -5.93 22.17
CA ALA A 130 1.60 -4.88 22.30
C ALA A 130 1.03 -3.59 22.93
N ARG A 131 -0.24 -3.27 22.61
CA ARG A 131 -0.98 -2.14 23.19
C ARG A 131 -1.37 -2.39 24.64
N TYR A 132 -1.85 -3.59 24.95
CA TYR A 132 -2.21 -3.99 26.31
C TYR A 132 -1.00 -3.92 27.25
N GLU A 133 0.16 -4.41 26.80
CA GLU A 133 1.40 -4.39 27.56
C GLU A 133 2.10 -3.01 27.57
N GLY A 134 1.65 -2.08 26.71
CA GLY A 134 2.22 -0.75 26.60
C GLY A 134 3.70 -0.76 26.21
N VAL A 135 4.09 -1.60 25.23
CA VAL A 135 5.49 -1.78 24.81
C VAL A 135 5.85 -0.99 23.55
N GLY A 136 7.14 -0.67 23.40
CA GLY A 136 7.69 -0.05 22.19
C GLY A 136 7.02 1.29 21.86
N ILE A 137 6.45 1.43 20.66
CA ILE A 137 5.73 2.64 20.23
C ILE A 137 4.46 2.93 21.04
N TRP A 138 3.97 1.96 21.80
CA TRP A 138 2.76 2.08 22.63
C TRP A 138 3.07 2.55 24.07
N SER A 139 4.35 2.57 24.49
CA SER A 139 4.74 3.02 25.84
C SER A 139 4.79 4.55 25.97
N GLU A 140 4.99 5.26 24.85
CA GLU A 140 5.12 6.72 24.81
C GLU A 140 3.78 7.35 24.37
N LEU A 141 3.14 8.16 25.21
CA LEU A 141 1.79 8.70 24.97
C LEU A 141 1.65 9.42 23.61
N GLY A 142 2.63 10.24 23.23
CA GLY A 142 2.60 10.96 21.95
C GLY A 142 2.67 10.03 20.74
N SER A 143 3.49 8.97 20.82
CA SER A 143 3.59 7.95 19.78
C SER A 143 2.31 7.12 19.70
N ALA A 144 1.78 6.67 20.85
CA ALA A 144 0.54 5.92 20.91
C ALA A 144 -0.64 6.70 20.32
N ALA A 145 -0.76 8.00 20.64
CA ALA A 145 -1.79 8.87 20.08
C ALA A 145 -1.64 9.04 18.56
N HIS A 146 -0.42 9.25 18.07
CA HIS A 146 -0.13 9.39 16.64
C HIS A 146 -0.54 8.14 15.86
N TYR A 147 -0.10 6.95 16.29
CA TYR A 147 -0.47 5.70 15.63
C TYR A 147 -1.95 5.36 15.81
N GLY A 148 -2.56 5.73 16.93
CA GLY A 148 -4.01 5.62 17.15
C GLY A 148 -4.81 6.39 16.09
N ALA A 149 -4.42 7.64 15.79
CA ALA A 149 -5.06 8.45 14.76
C ALA A 149 -4.86 7.86 13.35
N LEU A 150 -3.62 7.50 13.00
CA LEU A 150 -3.31 6.88 11.70
C LEU A 150 -4.09 5.60 11.48
N LYS A 151 -4.27 4.78 12.52
CA LYS A 151 -4.95 3.49 12.38
C LYS A 151 -6.42 3.59 12.05
N ARG A 152 -7.12 4.64 12.51
CA ARG A 152 -8.51 4.88 12.08
C ARG A 152 -8.59 5.09 10.57
N TYR A 153 -7.69 5.91 10.04
CA TYR A 153 -7.60 6.14 8.60
C TYR A 153 -7.19 4.87 7.83
N TRP A 154 -6.21 4.12 8.33
CA TRP A 154 -5.78 2.87 7.69
C TRP A 154 -6.87 1.80 7.69
N GLU A 155 -7.66 1.69 8.74
CA GLU A 155 -8.82 0.78 8.82
C GLU A 155 -9.86 1.11 7.76
N LEU A 156 -10.21 2.40 7.61
CA LEU A 156 -11.14 2.86 6.57
C LEU A 156 -10.65 2.43 5.17
N ARG A 157 -9.37 2.68 4.87
CA ARG A 157 -8.76 2.27 3.60
C ARG A 157 -8.71 0.75 3.44
N ALA A 158 -8.40 0.02 4.51
CA ALA A 158 -8.35 -1.43 4.47
C ALA A 158 -9.69 -2.03 4.10
N GLY A 159 -10.79 -1.49 4.66
CA GLY A 159 -12.16 -1.85 4.30
C GLY A 159 -12.46 -1.63 2.82
N GLN A 160 -12.06 -0.49 2.25
CA GLN A 160 -12.26 -0.21 0.81
C GLN A 160 -11.51 -1.21 -0.07
N VAL A 161 -10.24 -1.49 0.24
CA VAL A 161 -9.43 -2.48 -0.49
C VAL A 161 -10.02 -3.89 -0.34
N ASN A 162 -10.53 -4.24 0.84
CA ASN A 162 -11.15 -5.54 1.06
C ASN A 162 -12.48 -5.68 0.30
N GLY A 163 -13.30 -4.63 0.27
CA GLY A 163 -14.53 -4.60 -0.54
C GLY A 163 -14.25 -4.81 -2.03
N PHE A 164 -13.20 -4.17 -2.56
CA PHE A 164 -12.71 -4.41 -3.91
C PHE A 164 -12.31 -5.87 -4.16
N ARG A 165 -11.52 -6.45 -3.25
CA ARG A 165 -11.07 -7.86 -3.36
C ARG A 165 -12.25 -8.82 -3.34
N ILE A 166 -13.22 -8.60 -2.46
CA ILE A 166 -14.45 -9.41 -2.38
C ILE A 166 -15.24 -9.31 -3.69
N ALA A 167 -15.46 -8.10 -4.21
CA ALA A 167 -16.18 -7.92 -5.46
C ALA A 167 -15.53 -8.68 -6.63
N ARG A 168 -14.20 -8.58 -6.78
CA ARG A 168 -13.47 -9.39 -7.78
C ARG A 168 -13.59 -10.88 -7.55
N HIS A 169 -13.50 -11.35 -6.30
CA HIS A 169 -13.66 -12.76 -5.97
C HIS A 169 -15.07 -13.27 -6.34
N LEU A 170 -16.08 -12.42 -6.27
CA LEU A 170 -17.46 -12.70 -6.70
C LEU A 170 -17.67 -12.58 -8.22
N GLY A 171 -16.62 -12.29 -8.99
CA GLY A 171 -16.65 -12.28 -10.45
C GLY A 171 -16.79 -10.90 -11.09
N GLU A 172 -16.78 -9.81 -10.31
CA GLU A 172 -16.85 -8.47 -10.89
C GLU A 172 -15.55 -8.08 -11.62
N GLU A 173 -15.67 -7.53 -12.82
CA GLU A 173 -14.53 -7.15 -13.68
C GLU A 173 -13.94 -5.77 -13.31
N ILE A 174 -13.45 -5.64 -12.07
CA ILE A 174 -12.90 -4.38 -11.55
C ILE A 174 -11.38 -4.41 -11.55
N LEU A 175 -10.69 -3.54 -12.27
CA LEU A 175 -9.23 -3.50 -12.30
C LEU A 175 -8.66 -2.61 -11.19
N GLY A 176 -7.94 -3.22 -10.25
CA GLY A 176 -7.19 -2.48 -9.23
C GLY A 176 -5.95 -1.81 -9.81
N ALA A 177 -5.84 -0.48 -9.68
CA ALA A 177 -4.75 0.32 -10.27
C ALA A 177 -3.32 -0.13 -9.89
N ARG A 178 -3.17 -0.87 -8.79
CA ARG A 178 -1.88 -1.37 -8.30
C ARG A 178 -1.57 -2.82 -8.68
N SER A 179 -2.60 -3.61 -8.97
CA SER A 179 -2.48 -5.06 -9.16
C SER A 179 -2.78 -5.52 -10.59
N HIS A 180 -3.43 -4.68 -11.40
CA HIS A 180 -3.87 -5.04 -12.76
C HIS A 180 -3.38 -4.00 -13.78
N TYR A 181 -2.17 -3.47 -13.61
CA TYR A 181 -1.69 -2.34 -14.42
C TYR A 181 -1.47 -2.72 -15.90
N ASP A 182 -1.04 -3.95 -16.18
CA ASP A 182 -0.89 -4.42 -17.56
C ASP A 182 -2.24 -4.53 -18.27
N ASP A 183 -3.26 -5.11 -17.61
CA ASP A 183 -4.63 -5.14 -18.12
C ASP A 183 -5.19 -3.73 -18.36
N ILE A 184 -4.87 -2.77 -17.48
CA ILE A 184 -5.26 -1.36 -17.64
C ILE A 184 -4.60 -0.75 -18.89
N LEU A 185 -3.32 -1.03 -19.13
CA LEU A 185 -2.61 -0.59 -20.34
C LEU A 185 -3.24 -1.20 -21.60
N GLU A 186 -3.61 -2.48 -21.57
CA GLU A 186 -4.28 -3.15 -22.68
C GLU A 186 -5.64 -2.51 -22.97
N ARG A 187 -6.47 -2.29 -21.95
CA ARG A 187 -7.76 -1.59 -22.11
C ARG A 187 -7.58 -0.16 -22.64
N ALA A 188 -6.57 0.56 -22.17
CA ALA A 188 -6.24 1.90 -22.66
C ALA A 188 -5.81 1.90 -24.14
N ARG A 189 -4.95 0.96 -24.56
CA ARG A 189 -4.55 0.82 -25.97
C ARG A 189 -5.74 0.48 -26.88
N ALA A 190 -6.66 -0.35 -26.38
CA ALA A 190 -7.85 -0.76 -27.10
C ALA A 190 -8.98 0.29 -27.07
N ASN A 191 -8.81 1.43 -26.40
CA ASN A 191 -9.88 2.40 -26.13
C ASN A 191 -11.14 1.77 -25.50
N ALA A 192 -10.93 0.73 -24.68
CA ALA A 192 -11.97 -0.08 -24.08
C ALA A 192 -12.52 0.55 -22.80
N HIS A 193 -13.74 0.15 -22.45
CA HIS A 193 -14.35 0.51 -21.18
C HIS A 193 -13.69 -0.30 -20.04
N ALA A 194 -13.54 0.31 -18.87
CA ALA A 194 -13.03 -0.34 -17.66
C ALA A 194 -13.72 0.22 -16.41
N ILE A 195 -13.82 -0.62 -15.38
CA ILE A 195 -14.08 -0.19 -14.01
C ILE A 195 -12.76 -0.29 -13.26
N LEU A 196 -12.26 0.81 -12.74
CA LEU A 196 -11.00 0.90 -12.00
C LEU A 196 -11.27 1.05 -10.52
N PHE A 197 -10.51 0.36 -9.68
CA PHE A 197 -10.40 0.66 -8.25
C PHE A 197 -9.05 1.34 -7.98
N ALA A 198 -9.07 2.61 -7.59
CA ALA A 198 -7.86 3.43 -7.50
C ALA A 198 -7.90 4.43 -6.35
N GLU A 199 -6.72 4.78 -5.82
CA GLU A 199 -6.57 5.89 -4.89
C GLU A 199 -6.66 7.22 -5.64
N ALA A 200 -7.57 8.10 -5.21
CA ALA A 200 -7.62 9.50 -5.59
C ALA A 200 -6.50 10.26 -4.85
N ALA A 201 -5.32 10.33 -5.47
CA ALA A 201 -4.11 10.76 -4.78
C ALA A 201 -3.92 12.27 -4.78
N ARG A 202 -4.08 12.92 -5.94
CA ARG A 202 -3.86 14.36 -6.11
C ARG A 202 -4.57 14.89 -7.34
N ALA A 203 -5.12 16.09 -7.23
CA ALA A 203 -5.75 16.80 -8.34
C ALA A 203 -4.81 17.84 -8.97
N TYR A 204 -5.02 18.10 -10.26
CA TYR A 204 -4.35 19.12 -11.04
C TYR A 204 -5.39 19.80 -11.94
N HIS A 205 -5.50 21.13 -11.87
CA HIS A 205 -6.32 21.92 -12.79
C HIS A 205 -5.47 22.37 -13.97
N LEU A 206 -5.97 22.13 -15.18
CA LEU A 206 -5.26 22.44 -16.42
C LEU A 206 -5.74 23.75 -17.03
N ALA A 207 -4.90 24.37 -17.85
CA ALA A 207 -5.17 25.68 -18.45
C ALA A 207 -6.34 25.66 -19.46
N ASP A 208 -6.64 24.50 -20.04
CA ASP A 208 -7.77 24.29 -20.95
C ASP A 208 -9.12 24.11 -20.21
N GLY A 209 -9.12 24.21 -18.88
CA GLY A 209 -10.30 24.04 -18.04
C GLY A 209 -10.59 22.59 -17.67
N SER A 210 -9.81 21.62 -18.15
CA SER A 210 -9.90 20.23 -17.69
C SER A 210 -9.21 20.05 -16.33
N MET A 211 -9.43 18.89 -15.72
CA MET A 211 -8.82 18.51 -14.47
C MET A 211 -8.30 17.07 -14.54
N LEU A 212 -7.09 16.84 -14.05
CA LEU A 212 -6.52 15.51 -13.90
C LEU A 212 -6.51 15.13 -12.42
N LEU A 213 -7.05 13.95 -12.13
CA LEU A 213 -6.90 13.30 -10.83
C LEU A 213 -5.88 12.18 -10.99
N GLN A 214 -4.73 12.31 -10.33
CA GLN A 214 -3.73 11.26 -10.28
C GLN A 214 -4.28 10.04 -9.57
N LEU A 215 -4.18 8.91 -10.27
CA LEU A 215 -4.51 7.58 -9.84
C LEU A 215 -3.24 6.71 -9.82
N GLY A 216 -3.28 5.58 -9.13
CA GLY A 216 -2.19 4.60 -9.14
C GLY A 216 -0.99 4.98 -8.25
N SER A 217 0.21 4.58 -8.65
CA SER A 217 1.46 4.77 -7.89
C SER A 217 2.55 5.39 -8.76
N PRO A 218 3.68 5.88 -8.19
CA PRO A 218 4.78 6.39 -9.02
C PRO A 218 5.32 5.37 -10.04
N GLN A 219 5.23 4.07 -9.75
CA GLN A 219 5.66 3.00 -10.66
C GLN A 219 4.57 2.57 -11.65
N GLN A 220 3.31 2.94 -11.37
CA GLN A 220 2.11 2.54 -12.11
C GLN A 220 1.22 3.79 -12.24
N ALA A 221 1.75 4.78 -12.96
CA ALA A 221 1.16 6.11 -13.03
C ALA A 221 -0.01 6.11 -14.02
N MET A 222 -1.15 6.63 -13.58
CA MET A 222 -2.34 6.81 -14.41
C MET A 222 -3.19 7.95 -13.86
N SER A 223 -4.24 8.34 -14.58
CA SER A 223 -5.14 9.41 -14.12
C SER A 223 -6.58 9.20 -14.52
N ALA A 224 -7.49 9.85 -13.80
CA ALA A 224 -8.81 10.18 -14.32
C ALA A 224 -8.77 11.60 -14.89
N VAL A 225 -9.33 11.78 -16.08
CA VAL A 225 -9.48 13.09 -16.71
C VAL A 225 -10.95 13.51 -16.64
N PHE A 226 -11.15 14.71 -16.12
CA PHE A 226 -12.43 15.42 -16.10
C PHE A 226 -12.33 16.52 -17.16
N PRO A 227 -12.99 16.38 -18.32
CA PRO A 227 -13.00 17.44 -19.33
C PRO A 227 -13.65 18.72 -18.77
N PRO A 228 -13.52 19.87 -19.45
CA PRO A 228 -14.01 21.15 -18.94
C PRO A 228 -15.48 21.12 -18.49
N ARG A 229 -16.33 20.38 -19.23
CA ARG A 229 -17.75 20.18 -18.88
C ARG A 229 -17.99 19.43 -17.56
N ALA A 230 -17.04 18.60 -17.15
CA ALA A 230 -17.09 17.77 -15.94
C ALA A 230 -16.16 18.30 -14.84
N HIS A 231 -15.55 19.48 -15.01
CA HIS A 231 -14.62 20.05 -14.03
C HIS A 231 -15.23 20.15 -12.63
N ALA A 232 -16.49 20.58 -12.53
CA ALA A 232 -17.20 20.67 -11.25
C ALA A 232 -17.31 19.31 -10.52
N ILE A 233 -17.41 18.20 -11.27
CA ILE A 233 -17.41 16.83 -10.72
C ILE A 233 -16.01 16.52 -10.18
N GLY A 234 -14.96 16.83 -10.95
CA GLY A 234 -13.57 16.68 -10.50
C GLY A 234 -13.29 17.46 -9.21
N ALA A 235 -13.70 18.74 -9.15
CA ALA A 235 -13.53 19.59 -7.96
C ALA A 235 -14.30 19.06 -6.74
N PHE A 236 -15.49 18.47 -6.96
CA PHE A 236 -16.20 17.72 -5.91
C PHE A 236 -15.37 16.52 -5.43
N VAL A 237 -14.82 15.71 -6.34
CA VAL A 237 -14.02 14.54 -5.98
C VAL A 237 -12.77 14.93 -5.18
N GLU A 238 -12.07 15.97 -5.60
CA GLU A 238 -10.91 16.50 -4.89
C GLU A 238 -11.27 16.87 -3.44
N ARG A 239 -12.32 17.69 -3.28
CA ARG A 239 -12.72 18.16 -1.95
C ARG A 239 -13.16 17.03 -1.03
N GLU A 240 -13.92 16.07 -1.53
CA GLU A 240 -14.51 15.01 -0.68
C GLU A 240 -13.58 13.80 -0.46
N PHE A 241 -12.73 13.47 -1.43
CA PHE A 241 -12.01 12.19 -1.41
C PHE A 241 -10.49 12.30 -1.49
N VAL A 242 -9.90 13.44 -1.87
CA VAL A 242 -8.43 13.57 -1.93
C VAL A 242 -7.85 14.01 -0.59
N GLY A 243 -6.88 13.25 -0.08
CA GLY A 243 -6.13 13.54 1.14
C GLY A 243 -6.21 12.46 2.23
N ASP A 244 -5.37 12.61 3.26
CA ASP A 244 -5.38 11.73 4.43
C ASP A 244 -6.67 11.91 5.25
N GLY A 245 -7.16 10.83 5.86
CA GLY A 245 -8.39 10.83 6.66
C GLY A 245 -9.70 10.68 5.86
N LYS A 246 -9.65 10.63 4.52
CA LYS A 246 -10.82 10.50 3.65
C LYS A 246 -10.97 9.09 3.05
N LEU A 247 -12.15 8.78 2.51
CA LEU A 247 -12.43 7.55 1.74
C LEU A 247 -11.79 7.63 0.35
N ASN A 248 -10.47 7.69 0.31
CA ASN A 248 -9.73 8.10 -0.87
C ASN A 248 -9.49 6.99 -1.90
N TYR A 249 -10.00 5.78 -1.67
CA TYR A 249 -10.16 4.79 -2.74
C TYR A 249 -11.55 4.93 -3.37
N LEU A 250 -11.60 4.99 -4.70
CA LEU A 250 -12.84 5.12 -5.45
C LEU A 250 -12.88 4.10 -6.60
N TYR A 251 -14.09 3.83 -7.06
CA TYR A 251 -14.36 3.13 -8.30
C TYR A 251 -14.61 4.15 -9.41
N PHE A 252 -13.94 4.00 -10.54
CA PHE A 252 -14.08 4.85 -11.71
C PHE A 252 -14.48 4.00 -12.91
N SER A 253 -15.62 4.27 -13.54
CA SER A 253 -16.13 3.54 -14.69
C SER A 253 -16.12 4.43 -15.92
N GLY A 254 -15.47 4.01 -17.00
CA GLY A 254 -15.34 4.88 -18.17
C GLY A 254 -14.48 4.29 -19.26
N ARG A 255 -14.35 5.03 -20.37
CA ARG A 255 -13.45 4.68 -21.46
C ARG A 255 -12.01 5.02 -21.08
N MET A 256 -11.13 4.06 -21.29
CA MET A 256 -9.69 4.21 -21.13
C MET A 256 -9.08 4.72 -22.43
N HIS A 257 -7.97 5.46 -22.35
CA HIS A 257 -7.09 5.77 -23.47
C HIS A 257 -5.65 5.97 -22.98
N LEU A 258 -4.69 6.07 -23.89
CA LEU A 258 -3.31 6.47 -23.57
C LEU A 258 -3.11 7.96 -23.85
N ALA A 259 -2.51 8.67 -22.90
CA ALA A 259 -1.99 10.02 -23.08
C ALA A 259 -0.52 10.03 -22.63
N ASP A 260 0.39 10.39 -23.54
CA ASP A 260 1.85 10.36 -23.30
C ASP A 260 2.36 9.02 -22.73
N GLY A 261 1.76 7.92 -23.20
CA GLY A 261 2.10 6.56 -22.76
C GLY A 261 1.53 6.17 -21.38
N GLN A 262 0.78 7.05 -20.71
CA GLN A 262 0.11 6.76 -19.44
C GLN A 262 -1.38 6.47 -19.66
N PRO A 263 -1.96 5.44 -19.00
CA PRO A 263 -3.40 5.21 -19.02
C PRO A 263 -4.18 6.36 -18.40
N GLN A 264 -5.26 6.77 -19.06
CA GLN A 264 -6.24 7.70 -18.53
C GLN A 264 -7.65 7.14 -18.66
N ILE A 265 -8.49 7.37 -17.66
CA ILE A 265 -9.94 7.11 -17.70
C ILE A 265 -10.71 8.43 -17.84
N VAL A 266 -11.66 8.51 -18.77
CA VAL A 266 -12.47 9.72 -18.97
C VAL A 266 -13.71 9.69 -18.08
N ILE A 267 -13.91 10.76 -17.30
CA ILE A 267 -15.04 10.93 -16.39
C ILE A 267 -15.83 12.18 -16.80
N ASP A 268 -17.00 11.95 -17.41
CA ASP A 268 -17.94 12.96 -17.87
C ASP A 268 -19.11 13.20 -16.91
N GLY A 269 -19.46 12.19 -16.10
CA GLY A 269 -20.61 12.20 -15.19
C GLY A 269 -20.28 11.67 -13.79
N LEU A 270 -21.11 12.01 -12.80
CA LEU A 270 -20.92 11.59 -11.41
C LEU A 270 -21.24 10.10 -11.22
N GLU A 271 -22.15 9.56 -12.02
CA GLU A 271 -22.52 8.14 -12.07
C GLU A 271 -21.35 7.20 -12.42
N GLN A 272 -20.28 7.75 -12.99
CA GLN A 272 -19.04 7.04 -13.29
C GLN A 272 -18.14 6.85 -12.05
N ILE A 273 -18.51 7.42 -10.90
CA ILE A 273 -17.71 7.40 -9.68
C ILE A 273 -18.52 6.79 -8.54
N SER A 274 -17.90 5.87 -7.80
CA SER A 274 -18.55 5.25 -6.63
C SER A 274 -17.55 5.01 -5.49
N THR A 275 -18.07 5.00 -4.26
CA THR A 275 -17.34 4.57 -3.05
C THR A 275 -17.52 3.08 -2.76
N THR A 276 -18.46 2.42 -3.45
CA THR A 276 -18.74 0.99 -3.37
C THR A 276 -18.52 0.30 -4.73
N PRO A 277 -18.25 -1.02 -4.76
CA PRO A 277 -18.05 -1.73 -6.01
C PRO A 277 -19.18 -1.47 -7.03
N LEU A 278 -18.80 -1.01 -8.21
CA LEU A 278 -19.70 -0.94 -9.36
C LEU A 278 -19.84 -2.34 -9.95
N LYS A 279 -21.06 -2.69 -10.37
CA LYS A 279 -21.31 -3.96 -11.06
C LYS A 279 -20.88 -3.86 -12.50
N SER A 280 -20.25 -4.91 -12.99
CA SER A 280 -20.08 -5.18 -14.42
C SER A 280 -21.48 -5.29 -15.04
N ALA A 281 -21.75 -4.57 -16.13
CA ALA A 281 -23.01 -4.72 -16.88
C ALA A 281 -23.03 -6.05 -17.66
#